data_AF-A0A9P9HK44-F1
#
_entry.id   AF-A0A9P9HK44-F1
#
_cell.length_a   1.000
_cell.length_b   1.000
_cell.length_c   1.000
_cell.angle_alpha   90.00
_cell.angle_beta   90.00
_cell.angle_gamma   90.00
#
_symmetry.space_group_name_H-M   'P 1'
#
loop_
_entity.id
_entity.type
_entity.pdbx_description
1 polymer ?
#
loop_
_entity_poly.entity_id
_entity_poly.type
_entity_poly.pdbx_seq_one_letter_code
_entity_poly.pdbx_strand_id
1 'polypeptide(L)'
;MRALLSNLPTSEARRLANSHSKAGDVVPLMLSLANNNFDIADVLLEYGANVNEEAGNQSGGPRQTRTPLGAVITFNNRETIGAVDWLLRHGASLVTNREVGFPAFVPAIRASMIYEYSKSNILIPARLDNLQLPVLERLVNHFSRLDQINHQAKGYFGMTALRFAVLRLSTEAVNLVLNAGADPDIKAQFDKPLSARELANSLREGDVPAEAKERGPDEIQNCLSRFTLIQSMINSRK
;
A
#
# COMPACT_ATOMS: atom_id res chain seq x y z
N MET A 1 16.02 -2.27 -26.28
CA MET A 1 14.58 -1.93 -26.36
C MET A 1 14.27 -0.98 -27.51
N ARG A 2 14.84 0.23 -27.55
CA ARG A 2 14.54 1.23 -28.58
C ARG A 2 14.67 0.72 -30.02
N ALA A 3 15.81 0.09 -30.36
CA ALA A 3 16.06 -0.48 -31.69
C ALA A 3 15.08 -1.61 -32.07
N LEU A 4 14.48 -2.31 -31.10
CA LEU A 4 13.49 -3.34 -31.36
C LEU A 4 12.13 -2.70 -31.70
N LEU A 5 11.70 -1.74 -30.88
CA LEU A 5 10.39 -1.09 -31.03
C LEU A 5 10.32 -0.15 -32.24
N SER A 6 11.43 0.50 -32.60
CA SER A 6 11.50 1.41 -33.75
C SER A 6 11.27 0.73 -35.11
N ASN A 7 11.47 -0.59 -35.18
CA ASN A 7 11.31 -1.37 -36.41
C ASN A 7 9.90 -1.93 -36.58
N LEU A 8 8.98 -1.64 -35.65
CA LEU A 8 7.62 -2.15 -35.65
C LEU A 8 6.62 -1.03 -36.02
N PRO A 9 5.47 -1.38 -36.64
CA PRO A 9 4.35 -0.45 -36.76
C PRO A 9 3.95 0.10 -35.39
N THR A 10 3.51 1.36 -35.31
CA THR A 10 3.18 2.05 -34.04
C THR A 10 2.18 1.26 -33.17
N SER A 11 1.17 0.64 -33.80
CA SER A 11 0.18 -0.19 -33.10
C SER A 11 0.81 -1.44 -32.47
N GLU A 12 1.75 -2.05 -33.18
CA GLU A 12 2.47 -3.25 -32.74
C GLU A 12 3.49 -2.93 -31.65
N ALA A 13 4.24 -1.85 -31.80
CA ALA A 13 5.16 -1.37 -30.76
C ALA A 13 4.42 -1.05 -29.46
N ARG A 14 3.26 -0.37 -29.56
CA ARG A 14 2.39 -0.10 -28.40
C ARG A 14 1.85 -1.38 -27.77
N ARG A 15 1.41 -2.34 -28.58
CA ARG A 15 0.95 -3.64 -28.08
C ARG A 15 2.06 -4.35 -27.31
N LEU A 16 3.28 -4.36 -27.84
CA LEU A 16 4.42 -5.01 -27.21
C LEU A 16 4.86 -4.31 -25.92
N ALA A 17 4.84 -2.97 -25.90
CA ALA A 17 5.16 -2.17 -24.71
C ALA A 17 4.21 -2.45 -23.52
N ASN A 18 2.97 -2.87 -23.82
CA ASN A 18 1.95 -3.28 -22.83
C ASN A 18 1.77 -4.79 -22.73
N SER A 19 2.62 -5.60 -23.38
CA SER A 19 2.46 -7.04 -23.39
C SER A 19 2.66 -7.63 -22.01
N HIS A 20 1.96 -8.73 -21.73
CA HIS A 20 2.12 -9.49 -20.49
C HIS A 20 2.99 -10.70 -20.79
N SER A 21 4.06 -10.90 -20.02
CA SER A 21 4.93 -12.05 -20.20
C SER A 21 4.17 -13.36 -19.96
N LYS A 22 4.34 -14.35 -20.84
CA LYS A 22 3.78 -15.70 -20.63
C LYS A 22 4.26 -16.33 -19.32
N ALA A 23 5.50 -16.01 -18.94
CA ALA A 23 6.06 -16.35 -17.64
C ALA A 23 5.78 -15.20 -16.66
N GLY A 24 4.72 -15.32 -15.87
CA GLY A 24 4.50 -14.44 -14.73
C GLY A 24 3.46 -13.36 -14.89
N ASP A 25 2.89 -13.15 -16.09
CA ASP A 25 1.92 -12.09 -16.35
C ASP A 25 2.45 -10.71 -15.96
N VAL A 26 3.71 -10.43 -16.35
CA VAL A 26 4.43 -9.20 -15.99
C VAL A 26 4.51 -8.26 -17.18
N VAL A 27 4.25 -6.97 -16.94
CA VAL A 27 4.37 -5.90 -17.95
C VAL A 27 5.83 -5.42 -18.02
N PRO A 28 6.43 -5.21 -19.21
CA PRO A 28 7.82 -4.75 -19.37
C PRO A 28 8.20 -3.55 -18.52
N LEU A 29 7.26 -2.61 -18.33
CA LEU A 29 7.45 -1.42 -17.50
C LEU A 29 7.75 -1.80 -16.04
N MET A 30 7.04 -2.78 -15.47
CA MET A 30 7.31 -3.24 -14.10
C MET A 30 8.70 -3.84 -13.95
N LEU A 31 9.16 -4.64 -14.91
CA LEU A 31 10.50 -5.23 -14.89
C LEU A 31 11.58 -4.16 -14.99
N SER A 32 11.40 -3.15 -15.84
CA SER A 32 12.36 -2.05 -15.95
C SER A 32 12.51 -1.30 -14.61
N LEU A 33 11.39 -1.02 -13.94
CA LEU A 33 11.37 -0.30 -12.66
C LEU A 33 11.89 -1.15 -11.50
N ALA A 34 11.59 -2.45 -11.46
CA ALA A 34 12.15 -3.37 -10.47
C ALA A 34 13.68 -3.45 -10.54
N ASN A 35 14.25 -3.17 -11.71
CA ASN A 35 15.70 -3.14 -11.94
C ASN A 35 16.26 -1.69 -11.95
N ASN A 36 15.49 -0.68 -11.55
CA ASN A 36 15.88 0.74 -11.60
C ASN A 36 16.38 1.23 -12.97
N ASN A 37 15.93 0.59 -14.05
CA ASN A 37 16.30 0.92 -15.42
C ASN A 37 15.33 1.97 -16.01
N PHE A 38 15.43 3.21 -15.53
CA PHE A 38 14.55 4.31 -15.96
C PHE A 38 14.65 4.62 -17.46
N ASP A 39 15.83 4.48 -18.08
CA ASP A 39 16.00 4.66 -19.53
C ASP A 39 15.13 3.70 -20.35
N ILE A 40 14.98 2.44 -19.88
CA ILE A 40 14.11 1.46 -20.53
C ILE A 40 12.64 1.82 -20.27
N ALA A 41 12.31 2.29 -19.07
CA ALA A 41 10.97 2.74 -18.71
C ALA A 41 10.53 3.93 -19.58
N ASP A 42 11.43 4.90 -19.80
CA ASP A 42 11.19 6.07 -20.66
C ASP A 42 10.94 5.63 -22.11
N VAL A 43 11.79 4.75 -22.65
CA VAL A 43 11.58 4.15 -23.98
C VAL A 43 10.22 3.44 -24.06
N LEU A 44 9.83 2.69 -23.03
CA LEU A 44 8.54 2.00 -23.00
C LEU A 44 7.36 2.99 -23.07
N LEU A 45 7.43 4.09 -22.32
CA LEU A 45 6.41 5.15 -22.37
C LEU A 45 6.34 5.84 -23.73
N GLU A 46 7.48 6.12 -24.37
CA GLU A 46 7.52 6.72 -25.71
C GLU A 46 6.74 5.89 -26.74
N TYR A 47 6.80 4.56 -26.61
CA TYR A 47 6.05 3.64 -27.47
C TYR A 47 4.64 3.30 -26.93
N GLY A 48 4.18 4.00 -25.89
CA GLY A 48 2.81 3.94 -25.40
C GLY A 48 2.55 2.86 -24.35
N ALA A 49 3.55 2.47 -23.56
CA ALA A 49 3.30 1.71 -22.33
C ALA A 49 2.36 2.50 -21.41
N ASN A 50 1.36 1.81 -20.86
CA ASN A 50 0.42 2.35 -19.92
C ASN A 50 1.01 2.24 -18.50
N VAL A 51 1.29 3.39 -17.87
CA VAL A 51 1.81 3.49 -16.50
C VAL A 51 0.91 2.83 -15.45
N ASN A 52 -0.36 2.59 -15.81
CA ASN A 52 -1.38 1.96 -14.96
C ASN A 52 -1.83 0.58 -15.51
N GLU A 53 -1.01 -0.06 -16.33
CA GLU A 53 -1.28 -1.42 -16.82
C GLU A 53 -1.12 -2.41 -15.67
N GLU A 54 -2.19 -3.15 -15.38
CA GLU A 54 -2.14 -4.10 -14.28
C GLU A 54 -1.59 -5.44 -14.74
N ALA A 55 -0.72 -6.04 -13.95
CA ALA A 55 -0.12 -7.33 -14.25
C ALA A 55 -0.15 -8.21 -13.00
N GLY A 56 -0.28 -9.53 -13.17
CA GLY A 56 -0.29 -10.49 -12.09
C GLY A 56 1.08 -10.72 -11.45
N ASN A 57 1.09 -11.35 -10.28
CA ASN A 57 2.28 -11.99 -9.74
C ASN A 57 2.08 -13.52 -9.70
N GLN A 58 3.11 -14.29 -10.08
CA GLN A 58 3.13 -15.72 -9.82
C GLN A 58 3.39 -15.94 -8.33
N SER A 59 2.33 -16.17 -7.56
CA SER A 59 2.47 -16.58 -6.17
C SER A 59 1.32 -17.47 -5.74
N GLY A 60 1.13 -18.62 -6.39
CA GLY A 60 0.41 -19.83 -5.92
C GLY A 60 -1.05 -19.70 -5.41
N GLY A 61 -1.58 -18.48 -5.28
CA GLY A 61 -2.90 -18.14 -4.78
C GLY A 61 -3.73 -17.42 -5.85
N PRO A 62 -4.89 -16.86 -5.49
CA PRO A 62 -5.76 -16.19 -6.45
C PRO A 62 -5.01 -15.06 -7.18
N ARG A 63 -5.18 -14.98 -8.51
CA ARG A 63 -4.51 -14.00 -9.38
C ARG A 63 -4.85 -12.60 -8.89
N GLN A 64 -3.88 -11.93 -8.26
CA GLN A 64 -4.00 -10.52 -7.90
C GLN A 64 -3.17 -9.70 -8.88
N THR A 65 -3.85 -8.97 -9.75
CA THR A 65 -3.20 -7.99 -10.62
C THR A 65 -2.78 -6.77 -9.80
N ARG A 66 -1.75 -6.06 -10.22
CA ARG A 66 -1.34 -4.78 -9.62
C ARG A 66 -0.86 -3.84 -10.71
N THR A 67 -1.04 -2.54 -10.55
CA THR A 67 -0.34 -1.53 -11.36
C THR A 67 1.17 -1.53 -11.04
N PRO A 68 2.03 -0.93 -11.88
CA PRO A 68 3.45 -0.82 -11.59
C PRO A 68 3.73 -0.17 -10.24
N LEU A 69 2.93 0.83 -9.84
CA LEU A 69 3.01 1.45 -8.53
C LEU A 69 2.70 0.45 -7.40
N GLY A 70 1.64 -0.35 -7.54
CA GLY A 70 1.31 -1.40 -6.57
C GLY A 70 2.41 -2.46 -6.41
N ALA A 71 3.08 -2.81 -7.51
CA ALA A 71 4.16 -3.78 -7.52
C ALA A 71 5.39 -3.25 -6.74
N VAL A 72 5.89 -2.07 -7.07
CA VAL A 72 7.11 -1.53 -6.43
C VAL A 72 6.90 -1.16 -4.96
N ILE A 73 5.70 -0.74 -4.58
CA ILE A 73 5.36 -0.47 -3.17
C ILE A 73 5.37 -1.76 -2.35
N THR A 74 4.96 -2.90 -2.91
CA THR A 74 4.86 -4.16 -2.16
C THR A 74 6.22 -4.64 -1.61
N PHE A 75 7.33 -4.26 -2.25
CA PHE A 75 8.68 -4.59 -1.78
C PHE A 75 9.23 -3.60 -0.74
N ASN A 76 8.65 -2.39 -0.69
CA ASN A 76 8.90 -1.33 0.30
C ASN A 76 10.32 -1.28 0.89
N ASN A 77 11.30 -1.04 0.03
CA ASN A 77 12.69 -0.87 0.43
C ASN A 77 13.23 0.45 -0.14
N ARG A 78 14.37 0.93 0.38
CA ARG A 78 14.96 2.20 -0.08
C ARG A 78 15.24 2.21 -1.59
N GLU A 79 15.52 1.04 -2.17
CA GLU A 79 15.80 0.89 -3.60
C GLU A 79 14.56 1.13 -4.48
N THR A 80 13.34 0.98 -3.96
CA THR A 80 12.11 1.23 -4.74
C THR A 80 11.65 2.68 -4.73
N ILE A 81 12.27 3.56 -3.93
CA ILE A 81 11.91 4.99 -3.86
C ILE A 81 12.05 5.67 -5.23
N GLY A 82 13.14 5.40 -5.95
CA GLY A 82 13.35 5.98 -7.28
C GLY A 82 12.25 5.58 -8.26
N ALA A 83 11.84 4.31 -8.23
CA ALA A 83 10.73 3.81 -9.03
C ALA A 83 9.38 4.41 -8.65
N VAL A 84 9.12 4.61 -7.35
CA VAL A 84 7.92 5.31 -6.88
C VAL A 84 7.90 6.75 -7.40
N ASP A 85 8.98 7.51 -7.21
CA ASP A 85 9.06 8.90 -7.68
C ASP A 85 8.89 8.99 -9.20
N TRP A 86 9.54 8.09 -9.95
CA TRP A 86 9.40 8.03 -11.40
C TRP A 86 7.95 7.77 -11.81
N LEU A 87 7.28 6.80 -11.19
CA LEU A 87 5.89 6.47 -11.49
C LEU A 87 4.92 7.61 -11.19
N LEU A 88 5.10 8.29 -10.05
CA LEU A 88 4.27 9.43 -9.67
C LEU A 88 4.42 10.59 -10.66
N ARG A 89 5.65 10.88 -11.10
CA ARG A 89 5.91 11.92 -12.13
C ARG A 89 5.27 11.59 -13.48
N HIS A 90 5.08 10.31 -13.78
CA HIS A 90 4.51 9.84 -15.04
C HIS A 90 3.01 9.50 -14.94
N GLY A 91 2.32 9.98 -13.89
CA GLY A 91 0.86 9.89 -13.80
C GLY A 91 0.33 8.52 -13.34
N ALA A 92 1.11 7.80 -12.53
CA ALA A 92 0.59 6.63 -11.84
C ALA A 92 -0.63 7.00 -10.97
N SER A 93 -1.65 6.16 -11.02
CA SER A 93 -2.89 6.32 -10.25
C SER A 93 -2.70 5.91 -8.80
N LEU A 94 -3.46 6.56 -7.90
CA LEU A 94 -3.58 6.14 -6.51
C LEU A 94 -4.04 4.67 -6.40
N VAL A 95 -4.96 4.25 -7.28
CA VAL A 95 -5.52 2.90 -7.22
C VAL A 95 -4.55 1.92 -7.87
N THR A 96 -4.08 0.97 -7.06
CA THR A 96 -3.05 -0.01 -7.43
C THR A 96 -3.59 -1.36 -7.91
N ASN A 97 -4.89 -1.57 -7.78
CA ASN A 97 -5.63 -2.71 -8.31
C ASN A 97 -7.09 -2.28 -8.54
N ARG A 98 -7.61 -2.48 -9.75
CA ARG A 98 -8.93 -2.01 -10.19
C ARG A 98 -10.08 -2.82 -9.58
N GLU A 99 -9.89 -4.13 -9.44
CA GLU A 99 -10.91 -5.04 -8.91
C GLU A 99 -11.22 -4.75 -7.43
N VAL A 100 -10.16 -4.65 -6.63
CA VAL A 100 -10.22 -4.41 -5.19
C VAL A 100 -10.34 -2.92 -4.89
N GLY A 101 -9.77 -2.06 -5.74
CA GLY A 101 -9.77 -0.62 -5.56
C GLY A 101 -8.79 -0.15 -4.47
N PHE A 102 -7.68 -0.87 -4.24
CA PHE A 102 -6.73 -0.51 -3.18
C PHE A 102 -6.00 0.80 -3.47
N PRO A 103 -6.10 1.82 -2.59
CA PRO A 103 -5.25 3.00 -2.71
C PRO A 103 -3.83 2.64 -2.31
N ALA A 104 -2.83 3.21 -2.98
CA ALA A 104 -1.40 2.96 -2.81
C ALA A 104 -0.92 3.09 -1.35
N PHE A 105 -1.61 3.89 -0.54
CA PHE A 105 -1.36 4.01 0.90
C PHE A 105 -1.45 2.67 1.64
N VAL A 106 -2.46 1.84 1.32
CA VAL A 106 -2.69 0.55 2.01
C VAL A 106 -1.52 -0.42 1.83
N PRO A 107 -1.07 -0.76 0.61
CA PRO A 107 0.10 -1.60 0.45
C PRO A 107 1.38 -0.95 1.00
N ALA A 108 1.52 0.37 1.01
CA ALA A 108 2.68 1.03 1.62
C ALA A 108 2.73 0.83 3.15
N ILE A 109 1.58 0.96 3.82
CA ILE A 109 1.45 0.66 5.25
C ILE A 109 1.74 -0.82 5.51
N ARG A 110 1.21 -1.72 4.66
CA ARG A 110 1.33 -3.17 4.90
C ARG A 110 2.72 -3.73 4.60
N ALA A 111 3.37 -3.27 3.52
CA ALA A 111 4.69 -3.76 3.10
C ALA A 111 5.81 -3.34 4.08
N SER A 112 5.52 -2.37 4.95
CA SER A 112 6.39 -1.96 6.05
C SER A 112 6.33 -2.91 7.25
N MET A 113 5.83 -4.15 7.14
CA MET A 113 5.70 -5.05 8.28
C MET A 113 6.05 -6.48 7.91
N ILE A 114 6.93 -7.11 8.68
CA ILE A 114 7.15 -8.56 8.64
C ILE A 114 5.94 -9.20 9.32
N TYR A 115 5.17 -9.99 8.58
CA TYR A 115 3.96 -10.62 9.09
C TYR A 115 4.30 -11.87 9.90
N GLU A 116 4.14 -11.76 11.21
CA GLU A 116 3.77 -12.91 12.03
C GLU A 116 2.29 -12.73 12.37
N TYR A 117 1.44 -13.54 11.73
CA TYR A 117 0.00 -13.48 11.93
C TYR A 117 -0.35 -14.11 13.27
N SER A 118 -1.07 -13.37 14.12
CA SER A 118 -1.60 -13.95 15.35
C SER A 118 -2.67 -14.99 15.03
N LYS A 119 -2.63 -16.14 15.72
CA LYS A 119 -3.62 -17.22 15.54
C LYS A 119 -5.03 -16.83 16.01
N SER A 120 -5.16 -15.80 16.85
CA SER A 120 -6.44 -15.37 17.46
C SER A 120 -7.00 -14.06 16.90
N ASN A 121 -6.16 -13.18 16.34
CA ASN A 121 -6.60 -11.95 15.69
C ASN A 121 -5.62 -11.53 14.59
N ILE A 122 -5.89 -11.95 13.34
CA ILE A 122 -5.00 -11.78 12.18
C ILE A 122 -4.71 -10.30 11.82
N LEU A 123 -5.49 -9.36 12.37
CA LEU A 123 -5.42 -7.96 11.99
C LEU A 123 -4.43 -7.14 12.85
N ILE A 124 -4.16 -7.56 14.08
CA ILE A 124 -3.21 -6.90 14.97
C ILE A 124 -1.83 -7.60 14.83
N PRO A 125 -0.75 -6.88 14.50
CA PRO A 125 0.57 -7.50 14.37
C PRO A 125 1.09 -8.02 15.72
N ALA A 126 1.68 -9.22 15.72
CA ALA A 126 2.33 -9.81 16.90
C ALA A 126 3.64 -9.12 17.29
N ARG A 127 4.27 -8.39 16.36
CA ARG A 127 5.53 -7.66 16.55
C ARG A 127 5.39 -6.25 16.00
N LEU A 128 5.88 -5.27 16.75
CA LEU A 128 5.69 -3.85 16.48
C LEU A 128 7.04 -3.17 16.32
N ASP A 129 7.49 -3.04 15.07
CA ASP A 129 8.70 -2.30 14.74
C ASP A 129 8.38 -0.81 14.53
N ASN A 130 9.31 0.08 14.89
CA ASN A 130 9.22 1.52 14.62
C ASN A 130 9.84 1.79 13.25
N LEU A 131 9.04 1.63 12.19
CA LEU A 131 9.52 1.76 10.83
C LEU A 131 9.14 3.12 10.27
N GLN A 132 10.15 3.81 9.74
CA GLN A 132 9.96 4.99 8.91
C GLN A 132 9.22 4.58 7.64
N LEU A 133 8.29 5.43 7.18
CA LEU A 133 7.41 5.12 6.04
C LEU A 133 7.67 6.07 4.86
N PRO A 134 8.89 6.13 4.29
CA PRO A 134 9.24 7.11 3.27
C PRO A 134 8.42 6.97 1.98
N VAL A 135 7.97 5.75 1.66
CA VAL A 135 7.07 5.52 0.53
C VAL A 135 5.69 6.09 0.83
N LEU A 136 5.15 5.87 2.03
CA LEU A 136 3.86 6.45 2.42
C LEU A 136 3.91 7.98 2.43
N GLU A 137 4.99 8.56 2.95
CA GLU A 137 5.20 10.01 2.95
C GLU A 137 5.15 10.60 1.53
N ARG A 138 5.87 10.00 0.58
CA ARG A 138 5.84 10.42 -0.84
C ARG A 138 4.44 10.32 -1.44
N LEU A 139 3.75 9.21 -1.17
CA LEU A 139 2.40 8.99 -1.68
C LEU A 139 1.44 10.04 -1.12
N VAL A 140 1.49 10.30 0.18
CA VAL A 140 0.61 11.26 0.85
C VAL A 140 0.86 12.69 0.36
N ASN A 141 2.14 13.05 0.16
CA ASN A 141 2.51 14.36 -0.40
C ASN A 141 2.04 14.53 -1.85
N HIS A 142 2.05 13.44 -2.64
CA HIS A 142 1.62 13.48 -4.03
C HIS A 142 0.07 13.42 -4.19
N PHE A 143 -0.59 12.54 -3.45
CA PHE A 143 -2.04 12.31 -3.48
C PHE A 143 -2.72 12.98 -2.28
N SER A 144 -2.62 14.31 -2.20
CA SER A 144 -2.99 15.10 -1.02
C SER A 144 -4.45 15.57 -0.99
N ARG A 145 -5.25 15.27 -2.02
CA ARG A 145 -6.67 15.68 -2.03
C ARG A 145 -7.46 14.84 -1.04
N LEU A 146 -8.45 15.45 -0.37
CA LEU A 146 -9.24 14.75 0.66
C LEU A 146 -9.98 13.53 0.12
N ASP A 147 -10.48 13.55 -1.12
CA ASP A 147 -11.13 12.39 -1.76
C ASP A 147 -10.15 11.22 -2.00
N GLN A 148 -8.87 11.53 -2.22
CA GLN A 148 -7.81 10.54 -2.38
C GLN A 148 -7.36 9.98 -1.03
N ILE A 149 -7.09 10.86 -0.05
CA ILE A 149 -6.70 10.47 1.32
C ILE A 149 -7.77 9.59 1.97
N ASN A 150 -9.04 9.92 1.73
CA ASN A 150 -10.21 9.21 2.28
C ASN A 150 -10.78 8.14 1.35
N HIS A 151 -10.01 7.71 0.34
CA HIS A 151 -10.46 6.70 -0.61
C HIS A 151 -10.84 5.40 0.09
N GLN A 152 -12.03 4.89 -0.23
CA GLN A 152 -12.56 3.63 0.30
C GLN A 152 -12.34 2.50 -0.71
N ALA A 153 -11.55 1.49 -0.33
CA ALA A 153 -11.30 0.32 -1.17
C ALA A 153 -12.57 -0.56 -1.28
N LYS A 154 -13.28 -0.46 -2.40
CA LYS A 154 -14.60 -1.10 -2.61
C LYS A 154 -14.55 -2.61 -2.42
N GLY A 155 -13.59 -3.30 -3.04
CA GLY A 155 -13.43 -4.75 -2.91
C GLY A 155 -12.78 -5.20 -1.60
N TYR A 156 -12.53 -4.26 -0.68
CA TYR A 156 -12.01 -4.54 0.65
C TYR A 156 -12.84 -3.82 1.70
N PHE A 157 -14.16 -3.99 1.62
CA PHE A 157 -15.10 -3.55 2.65
C PHE A 157 -15.08 -2.03 2.91
N GLY A 158 -14.71 -1.22 1.92
CA GLY A 158 -14.60 0.23 2.08
C GLY A 158 -13.48 0.69 3.01
N MET A 159 -12.44 -0.15 3.19
CA MET A 159 -11.28 0.16 4.04
C MET A 159 -10.57 1.44 3.58
N THR A 160 -10.29 2.33 4.54
CA THR A 160 -9.45 3.53 4.34
C THR A 160 -8.02 3.27 4.81
N ALA A 161 -7.08 4.12 4.36
CA ALA A 161 -5.69 4.07 4.81
C ALA A 161 -5.56 4.26 6.33
N LEU A 162 -6.33 5.19 6.91
CA LEU A 162 -6.33 5.45 8.34
C LEU A 162 -6.82 4.25 9.15
N ARG A 163 -7.93 3.61 8.74
CA ARG A 163 -8.41 2.41 9.45
C ARG A 163 -7.40 1.27 9.36
N PHE A 164 -6.74 1.11 8.20
CA PHE A 164 -5.67 0.13 8.07
C PHE A 164 -4.48 0.46 8.98
N ALA A 165 -4.03 1.72 9.05
CA ALA A 165 -2.96 2.15 9.95
C ALA A 165 -3.25 1.85 11.43
N VAL A 166 -4.50 2.03 11.87
CA VAL A 166 -4.97 1.67 13.23
C VAL A 166 -4.89 0.17 13.46
N LEU A 167 -5.40 -0.66 12.54
CA LEU A 167 -5.31 -2.12 12.67
C LEU A 167 -3.85 -2.58 12.78
N ARG A 168 -2.95 -1.93 12.04
CA ARG A 168 -1.51 -2.22 12.06
C ARG A 168 -0.79 -1.65 13.27
N LEU A 169 -1.46 -0.94 14.17
CA LEU A 169 -0.86 -0.23 15.30
C LEU A 169 0.33 0.67 14.89
N SER A 170 0.30 1.19 13.67
CA SER A 170 1.38 2.01 13.12
C SER A 170 1.12 3.47 13.45
N THR A 171 1.70 3.93 14.55
CA THR A 171 1.58 5.33 15.02
C THR A 171 2.09 6.31 13.97
N GLU A 172 3.18 5.97 13.27
CA GLU A 172 3.72 6.77 12.17
C GLU A 172 2.74 6.88 11.00
N ALA A 173 2.16 5.76 10.56
CA ALA A 173 1.16 5.79 9.48
C ALA A 173 -0.09 6.58 9.88
N VAL A 174 -0.58 6.40 11.11
CA VAL A 174 -1.71 7.16 11.66
C VAL A 174 -1.38 8.66 11.64
N ASN A 175 -0.17 9.04 12.07
CA ASN A 175 0.25 10.44 12.07
C ASN A 175 0.26 11.03 10.66
N LEU A 176 0.93 10.36 9.73
CA LEU A 176 1.08 10.81 8.34
C LEU A 176 -0.28 11.03 7.67
N VAL A 177 -1.19 10.05 7.76
CA VAL A 177 -2.49 10.18 7.08
C VAL A 177 -3.44 11.13 7.80
N LEU A 178 -3.41 11.24 9.14
CA LEU A 178 -4.19 12.26 9.87
C LEU A 178 -3.72 13.67 9.53
N ASN A 179 -2.40 13.89 9.44
CA ASN A 179 -1.84 15.19 9.05
C ASN A 179 -2.21 15.57 7.61
N ALA A 180 -2.49 14.57 6.76
CA ALA A 180 -3.00 14.75 5.41
C ALA A 180 -4.52 14.95 5.32
N GLY A 181 -5.24 14.95 6.43
CA GLY A 181 -6.69 15.16 6.45
C GLY A 181 -7.53 13.88 6.32
N ALA A 182 -6.99 12.73 6.73
CA ALA A 182 -7.81 11.52 6.84
C ALA A 182 -8.92 11.70 7.89
N ASP A 183 -10.14 11.39 7.48
CA ASP A 183 -11.35 11.44 8.31
C ASP A 183 -11.42 10.15 9.17
N PRO A 184 -11.37 10.28 10.50
CA PRO A 184 -11.39 9.14 11.41
C PRO A 184 -12.76 8.48 11.55
N ASP A 185 -13.83 9.12 11.06
CA ASP A 185 -15.22 8.71 11.23
C ASP A 185 -15.80 7.97 10.01
N ILE A 186 -15.06 7.88 8.89
CA ILE A 186 -15.45 7.07 7.73
C ILE A 186 -15.57 5.60 8.12
N LYS A 187 -16.76 5.04 7.92
CA LYS A 187 -17.08 3.65 8.24
C LYS A 187 -16.77 2.74 7.08
N ALA A 188 -15.97 1.71 7.36
CA ALA A 188 -15.77 0.57 6.46
C ALA A 188 -16.80 -0.52 6.79
N GLN A 189 -17.39 -1.13 5.76
CA GLN A 189 -18.43 -2.15 5.83
C GLN A 189 -17.86 -3.54 6.14
N PHE A 190 -17.57 -3.82 7.42
CA PHE A 190 -17.36 -5.20 7.89
C PHE A 190 -18.68 -5.76 8.46
N ASP A 191 -18.67 -6.91 9.13
CA ASP A 191 -19.83 -7.46 9.86
C ASP A 191 -20.51 -6.42 10.79
N LYS A 192 -19.74 -5.45 11.29
CA LYS A 192 -20.23 -4.19 11.87
C LYS A 192 -19.52 -3.00 11.20
N PRO A 193 -20.24 -1.96 10.73
CA PRO A 193 -19.62 -0.75 10.24
C PRO A 193 -18.89 -0.04 11.38
N LEU A 194 -17.56 0.04 11.28
CA LEU A 194 -16.70 0.68 12.27
C LEU A 194 -15.86 1.77 11.60
N SER A 195 -15.69 2.90 12.25
CA SER A 195 -14.73 3.92 11.86
C SER A 195 -13.33 3.61 12.40
N ALA A 196 -12.32 4.38 11.96
CA ALA A 196 -10.99 4.27 12.55
C ALA A 196 -11.01 4.73 14.03
N ARG A 197 -11.83 5.75 14.36
CA ARG A 197 -12.04 6.21 15.73
C ARG A 197 -12.70 5.15 16.61
N GLU A 198 -13.80 4.56 16.14
CA GLU A 198 -14.50 3.51 16.88
C GLU A 198 -13.58 2.30 17.14
N LEU A 199 -12.79 1.90 16.14
CA LEU A 199 -11.81 0.83 16.27
C LEU A 199 -10.70 1.18 17.27
N ALA A 200 -10.09 2.36 17.15
CA ALA A 200 -9.04 2.78 18.08
C ALA A 200 -9.56 2.80 19.52
N ASN A 201 -10.77 3.34 19.72
CA ASN A 201 -11.43 3.42 21.02
C ASN A 201 -11.94 2.07 21.53
N SER A 202 -11.94 1.00 20.73
CA SER A 202 -12.28 -0.36 21.18
C SER A 202 -11.08 -1.18 21.62
N LEU A 203 -9.84 -0.78 21.31
CA LEU A 203 -8.64 -1.52 21.69
C LEU A 203 -8.47 -1.56 23.22
N ARG A 204 -8.24 -2.75 23.77
CA ARG A 204 -8.07 -3.06 25.19
C ARG A 204 -6.91 -4.04 25.38
N GLU A 205 -6.48 -4.24 26.63
CA GLU A 205 -5.45 -5.23 26.98
C GLU A 205 -5.77 -6.66 26.49
N GLY A 206 -7.06 -7.02 26.43
CA GLY A 206 -7.51 -8.28 25.85
C GLY A 206 -7.09 -8.49 24.39
N ASP A 207 -6.92 -7.39 23.64
CA ASP A 207 -6.55 -7.41 22.22
C ASP A 207 -5.05 -7.53 21.98
N VAL A 208 -4.21 -7.51 23.04
CA VAL A 208 -2.77 -7.75 22.90
C VAL A 208 -2.56 -9.19 22.39
N PRO A 209 -1.84 -9.39 21.27
CA PRO A 209 -1.60 -10.71 20.68
C PRO A 209 -0.96 -11.68 21.67
N ALA A 210 -1.35 -12.96 21.59
CA ALA A 210 -0.79 -13.99 22.45
C ALA A 210 0.74 -14.08 22.31
N GLU A 211 1.23 -13.94 21.08
CA GLU A 211 2.66 -13.96 20.75
C GLU A 211 3.43 -12.78 21.38
N ALA A 212 2.80 -11.61 21.51
CA ALA A 212 3.39 -10.49 22.24
C ALA A 212 3.42 -10.77 23.75
N LYS A 213 2.39 -11.43 24.29
CA LYS A 213 2.35 -11.86 25.70
C LYS A 213 3.44 -12.89 26.02
N GLU A 214 3.66 -13.84 25.11
CA GLU A 214 4.72 -14.86 25.23
C GLU A 214 6.13 -14.27 25.29
N ARG A 215 6.36 -13.12 24.61
CA ARG A 215 7.65 -12.41 24.64
C ARG A 215 7.91 -11.65 25.94
N GLY A 216 6.88 -11.48 26.77
CA GLY A 216 7.01 -10.89 28.10
C GLY A 216 6.47 -9.45 28.21
N PRO A 217 6.62 -8.83 29.39
CA PRO A 217 5.93 -7.60 29.77
C PRO A 217 6.29 -6.39 28.89
N ASP A 218 7.50 -6.32 28.36
CA ASP A 218 7.93 -5.18 27.54
C ASP A 218 7.15 -5.08 26.22
N GLU A 219 6.88 -6.22 25.57
CA GLU A 219 6.10 -6.25 24.32
C GLU A 219 4.60 -6.00 24.58
N ILE A 220 4.08 -6.47 25.72
CA ILE A 220 2.74 -6.12 26.17
C ILE A 220 2.63 -4.60 26.35
N GLN A 221 3.60 -4.01 27.07
CA GLN A 221 3.62 -2.57 27.31
C GLN A 221 3.79 -1.77 26.01
N ASN A 222 4.59 -2.25 25.06
CA ASN A 222 4.72 -1.65 23.72
C ASN A 222 3.37 -1.59 22.99
N CYS A 223 2.61 -2.70 22.99
CA CYS A 223 1.25 -2.75 22.42
C CYS A 223 0.30 -1.76 23.10
N LEU A 224 0.22 -1.79 24.44
CA LEU A 224 -0.67 -0.94 25.21
C LEU A 224 -0.35 0.55 25.03
N SER A 225 0.94 0.88 24.95
CA SER A 225 1.40 2.26 24.70
C SER A 225 0.94 2.74 23.32
N ARG A 226 1.02 1.88 22.29
CA ARG A 226 0.51 2.19 20.94
C ARG A 226 -1.01 2.31 20.90
N PHE A 227 -1.77 1.48 21.64
CA PHE A 227 -3.22 1.65 21.77
C PHE A 227 -3.58 3.04 22.29
N THR A 228 -2.94 3.43 23.40
CA THR A 228 -3.15 4.72 24.06
C THR A 228 -2.78 5.89 23.14
N LEU A 229 -1.62 5.81 22.48
CA LEU A 229 -1.14 6.86 21.58
C LEU A 229 -2.07 7.02 20.37
N ILE A 230 -2.48 5.93 19.73
CA ILE A 230 -3.38 5.97 18.57
C ILE A 230 -4.74 6.54 18.97
N GLN A 231 -5.31 6.15 20.12
CA GLN A 231 -6.54 6.75 20.65
C GLN A 231 -6.38 8.26 20.84
N SER A 232 -5.29 8.70 21.48
CA SER A 232 -5.01 10.12 21.70
C SER A 232 -4.94 10.89 20.38
N MET A 233 -4.18 10.38 19.40
CA MET A 233 -4.02 11.00 18.09
C MET A 233 -5.35 11.16 17.36
N ILE A 234 -6.17 10.12 17.31
CA ILE A 234 -7.46 10.14 16.61
C ILE A 234 -8.47 11.06 17.31
N ASN A 235 -8.54 11.01 18.64
CA ASN A 235 -9.49 11.84 19.39
C ASN A 235 -9.09 13.32 19.44
N SER A 236 -7.83 13.65 19.13
CA SER A 236 -7.36 15.05 19.01
C SER A 236 -7.80 15.75 17.73
N ARG A 237 -8.19 14.99 16.69
CA ARG A 237 -8.72 15.52 15.43
C ARG A 237 -10.22 15.65 15.57
N LYS A 238 -10.75 16.88 15.44
CA LYS A 238 -12.19 17.18 15.52
C LYS A 238 -12.90 16.84 14.21
#